data_AF-A0A1V4K2S5-F1
#
_entry.id   AF-A0A1V4K2S5-F1
#
_cell.length_a   1.000
_cell.length_b   1.000
_cell.length_c   1.000
_cell.angle_alpha   90.00
_cell.angle_beta   90.00
_cell.angle_gamma   90.00
#
_symmetry.space_group_name_H-M   'P 1'
#
loop_
_entity.id
_entity.type
_entity.pdbx_description
1 polymer ?
#
loop_
_entity_poly.entity_id
_entity_poly.type
_entity_poly.pdbx_seq_one_letter_code
_entity_poly.pdbx_strand_id
1 'polypeptide(L)'
;MEEPLRRHRARYKGPAAPPWKETYRRRCMERLRSSRAKLLDRYRQAGDRECGPGALLVQEVMEQEWQRLQEGLLGGLGEEALGQMPEEPDELAVLEEIQQELILQEQLVIEEYERSLQFDEECLNAMLDGLDASDKVICPVCRKNNLTVRNHAVFCQCGLYISTQGMTEEKLRALLEHTLTEHSHRCFHNPEFTVTSGMEEEASLLMSCPVCDSWTILL
;
A
#
# COMPACT_ATOMS: atom_id res chain seq x y z
N MET A 1 3.72 -6.65 42.44
CA MET A 1 5.12 -7.15 42.57
C MET A 1 6.00 -6.81 41.35
N GLU A 2 5.52 -6.04 40.37
CA GLU A 2 6.26 -5.75 39.11
C GLU A 2 7.08 -4.44 39.11
N GLU A 3 6.78 -3.55 40.04
CA GLU A 3 7.36 -2.20 40.13
C GLU A 3 8.88 -2.15 40.45
N PRO A 4 9.42 -2.98 41.36
CA PRO A 4 10.85 -2.97 41.68
C PRO A 4 11.71 -3.43 40.49
N LEU A 5 11.21 -4.43 39.73
CA LEU A 5 11.88 -4.96 38.55
C LEU A 5 11.88 -3.95 37.40
N ARG A 6 10.77 -3.24 37.17
CA ARG A 6 10.71 -2.15 36.18
C ARG A 6 11.67 -1.01 36.55
N ARG A 7 11.74 -0.62 37.83
CA ARG A 7 12.62 0.45 38.34
C ARG A 7 14.11 0.08 38.25
N HIS A 8 14.45 -1.18 38.49
CA HIS A 8 15.83 -1.69 38.31
C HIS A 8 16.22 -1.75 36.82
N ARG A 9 15.29 -2.18 35.94
CA ARG A 9 15.53 -2.27 34.49
C ARG A 9 15.72 -0.90 33.84
N ALA A 10 14.95 0.11 34.27
CA ALA A 10 15.03 1.49 33.77
C ALA A 10 16.39 2.17 34.04
N ARG A 11 17.12 1.77 35.10
CA ARG A 11 18.45 2.32 35.42
C ARG A 11 19.56 1.88 34.45
N TYR A 12 19.43 0.70 33.85
CA TYR A 12 20.46 0.12 32.97
C TYR A 12 20.02 -0.01 31.50
N LYS A 13 18.71 0.00 31.24
CA LYS A 13 18.09 -0.05 29.92
C LYS A 13 17.14 1.14 29.77
N GLY A 14 17.70 2.34 29.61
CA GLY A 14 16.93 3.51 29.19
C GLY A 14 16.31 3.31 27.79
N PRO A 15 15.24 4.04 27.44
CA PRO A 15 14.50 3.85 26.20
C PRO A 15 15.31 4.08 24.91
N ALA A 16 16.49 4.72 25.02
CA ALA A 16 17.46 4.83 23.93
C ALA A 16 18.77 4.15 24.34
N ALA A 17 19.19 3.13 23.58
CA ALA A 17 20.55 2.63 23.68
C ALA A 17 21.51 3.79 23.33
N PRO A 18 22.58 4.03 24.11
CA PRO A 18 23.55 5.06 23.80
C PRO A 18 24.01 4.96 22.33
N PRO A 19 24.15 6.07 21.59
CA PRO A 19 24.42 6.03 20.15
C PRO A 19 25.59 5.11 19.76
N TRP A 20 26.63 5.07 20.60
CA TRP A 20 27.81 4.22 20.40
C TRP A 20 27.49 2.71 20.42
N LYS A 21 26.48 2.24 21.18
CA LYS A 21 26.09 0.83 21.21
C LYS A 21 25.50 0.42 19.87
N GLU A 22 24.70 1.30 19.27
CA GLU A 22 24.11 1.05 17.96
C GLU A 22 25.18 1.12 16.86
N THR A 23 26.10 2.08 16.95
CA THR A 23 27.29 2.13 16.08
C THR A 23 28.14 0.86 16.20
N TYR A 24 28.36 0.35 17.42
CA TYR A 24 29.12 -0.87 17.66
C TYR A 24 28.42 -2.11 17.08
N ARG A 25 27.10 -2.25 17.29
CA ARG A 25 26.31 -3.34 16.69
C ARG A 25 26.39 -3.32 15.17
N ARG A 26 26.21 -2.14 14.57
CA ARG A 26 26.29 -1.97 13.11
C ARG A 26 27.65 -2.39 12.57
N ARG A 27 28.73 -1.90 13.18
CA ARG A 27 30.11 -2.28 12.82
C ARG A 27 30.38 -3.78 13.01
N CYS A 28 29.82 -4.39 14.05
CA CYS A 28 29.99 -5.82 14.29
C CYS A 28 29.25 -6.66 13.23
N MET A 29 28.01 -6.28 12.90
CA MET A 29 27.23 -6.90 11.82
C MET A 29 27.89 -6.71 10.46
N GLU A 30 28.44 -5.52 10.16
CA GLU A 30 29.21 -5.28 8.94
C GLU A 30 30.45 -6.15 8.88
N ARG A 31 31.24 -6.26 9.96
CA ARG A 31 32.40 -7.18 9.99
C ARG A 31 31.98 -8.63 9.74
N LEU A 32 30.87 -9.07 10.33
CA LEU A 32 30.36 -10.42 10.13
C LEU A 32 29.93 -10.65 8.67
N ARG A 33 29.19 -9.69 8.09
CA ARG A 33 28.78 -9.73 6.68
C ARG A 33 29.98 -9.74 5.75
N SER A 34 30.96 -8.86 5.95
CA SER A 34 32.19 -8.83 5.16
C SER A 34 33.02 -10.10 5.31
N SER A 35 33.10 -10.68 6.52
CA SER A 35 33.79 -11.95 6.73
C SER A 35 33.10 -13.10 6.02
N ARG A 36 31.77 -13.16 6.07
CA ARG A 36 30.97 -14.16 5.35
C ARG A 36 31.11 -13.98 3.84
N ALA A 37 31.03 -12.75 3.34
CA ALA A 37 31.21 -12.46 1.91
C ALA A 37 32.59 -12.90 1.42
N LYS A 38 33.67 -12.56 2.14
CA LYS A 38 35.03 -13.03 1.84
C LYS A 38 35.17 -14.55 1.85
N LEU A 39 34.49 -15.24 2.76
CA LEU A 39 34.49 -16.70 2.80
C LEU A 39 33.78 -17.28 1.56
N LEU A 40 32.58 -16.79 1.25
CA LEU A 40 31.83 -17.23 0.07
C LEU A 40 32.57 -16.91 -1.22
N ASP A 41 33.20 -15.75 -1.32
CA ASP A 41 34.02 -15.37 -2.47
C ASP A 41 35.25 -16.26 -2.61
N ARG A 42 35.85 -16.74 -1.51
CA ARG A 42 36.91 -17.77 -1.59
C ARG A 42 36.39 -19.09 -2.14
N TYR A 43 35.19 -19.53 -1.74
CA TYR A 43 34.60 -20.76 -2.29
C TYR A 43 34.22 -20.61 -3.76
N ARG A 44 33.69 -19.45 -4.16
CA ARG A 44 33.35 -19.16 -5.56
C ARG A 44 34.60 -19.02 -6.42
N GLN A 45 35.61 -18.30 -5.94
CA GLN A 45 36.88 -18.13 -6.63
C GLN A 45 37.76 -19.37 -6.57
N ALA A 46 37.57 -20.30 -5.63
CA ALA A 46 38.22 -21.61 -5.67
C ALA A 46 37.79 -22.43 -6.91
N GLY A 47 36.65 -22.09 -7.54
CA GLY A 47 36.29 -22.61 -8.86
C GLY A 47 36.91 -21.85 -10.05
N ASP A 48 37.53 -20.69 -9.83
CA ASP A 48 37.86 -19.72 -10.90
C ASP A 48 39.34 -19.28 -10.89
N ARG A 49 40.06 -19.42 -9.77
CA ARG A 49 41.44 -18.92 -9.59
C ARG A 49 42.54 -19.96 -9.53
N GLU A 50 42.21 -21.24 -9.53
CA GLU A 50 43.18 -22.28 -9.78
C GLU A 50 42.56 -23.27 -10.76
N CYS A 51 43.10 -23.31 -11.98
CA CYS A 51 43.08 -24.49 -12.82
C CYS A 51 43.87 -25.59 -12.08
N GLY A 52 43.26 -26.11 -11.02
CA GLY A 52 43.72 -27.24 -10.24
C GLY A 52 42.87 -28.46 -10.62
N PRO A 53 43.43 -29.68 -10.59
CA PRO A 53 42.74 -30.88 -11.09
C PRO A 53 41.35 -31.09 -10.50
N GLY A 54 41.08 -30.61 -9.28
CA GLY A 54 39.81 -30.83 -8.55
C GLY A 54 38.61 -30.00 -9.02
N ALA A 55 38.81 -28.76 -9.50
CA ALA A 55 37.69 -27.93 -10.00
C ALA A 55 37.24 -28.39 -11.38
N LEU A 56 38.21 -28.76 -12.23
CA LEU A 56 37.95 -29.48 -13.47
C LEU A 56 37.31 -30.84 -13.18
N LEU A 57 37.79 -31.60 -12.18
CA LEU A 57 37.19 -32.90 -11.83
C LEU A 57 35.72 -32.82 -11.45
N VAL A 58 35.29 -31.81 -10.68
CA VAL A 58 33.87 -31.71 -10.28
C VAL A 58 33.02 -31.36 -11.49
N GLN A 59 33.45 -30.44 -12.33
CA GLN A 59 32.73 -30.12 -13.56
C GLN A 59 32.74 -31.30 -14.55
N GLU A 60 33.86 -31.99 -14.72
CA GLU A 60 33.97 -33.20 -15.54
C GLU A 60 33.11 -34.34 -14.98
N VAL A 61 33.10 -34.56 -13.67
CA VAL A 61 32.24 -35.58 -13.05
C VAL A 61 30.78 -35.18 -13.20
N MET A 62 30.42 -33.90 -13.02
CA MET A 62 29.05 -33.45 -13.26
C MET A 62 28.64 -33.60 -14.72
N GLU A 63 29.51 -33.26 -15.67
CA GLU A 63 29.26 -33.42 -17.10
C GLU A 63 29.21 -34.91 -17.49
N GLN A 64 30.06 -35.76 -16.91
CA GLN A 64 30.04 -37.21 -17.13
C GLN A 64 28.83 -37.88 -16.49
N GLU A 65 28.43 -37.49 -15.28
CA GLU A 65 27.21 -37.99 -14.64
C GLU A 65 25.97 -37.46 -15.36
N TRP A 66 25.99 -36.21 -15.85
CA TRP A 66 24.94 -35.66 -16.69
C TRP A 66 24.85 -36.38 -18.03
N GLN A 67 25.98 -36.69 -18.67
CA GLN A 67 26.04 -37.49 -19.89
C GLN A 67 25.59 -38.92 -19.63
N ARG A 68 25.96 -39.56 -18.51
CA ARG A 68 25.45 -40.89 -18.14
C ARG A 68 23.97 -40.88 -17.78
N LEU A 69 23.46 -39.81 -17.15
CA LEU A 69 22.03 -39.61 -16.94
C LEU A 69 21.31 -39.42 -18.27
N GLN A 70 21.88 -38.63 -19.18
CA GLN A 70 21.34 -38.40 -20.51
C GLN A 70 21.42 -39.66 -21.38
N GLU A 71 22.48 -40.45 -21.27
CA GLU A 71 22.63 -41.77 -21.91
C GLU A 71 21.80 -42.84 -21.20
N GLY A 72 21.47 -42.70 -19.92
CA GLY A 72 20.43 -43.48 -19.25
C GLY A 72 19.02 -43.07 -19.71
N LEU A 73 18.84 -41.78 -19.99
CA LEU A 73 17.65 -41.15 -20.57
C LEU A 73 17.62 -41.18 -22.11
N LEU A 74 18.61 -41.77 -22.79
CA LEU A 74 18.69 -41.86 -24.27
C LEU A 74 19.05 -43.28 -24.74
N GLY A 75 20.00 -43.93 -24.07
CA GLY A 75 20.38 -45.35 -24.22
C GLY A 75 19.59 -46.30 -23.32
N GLY A 76 18.89 -45.78 -22.32
CA GLY A 76 17.80 -46.45 -21.59
C GLY A 76 16.41 -45.96 -21.98
N LEU A 77 16.26 -45.20 -23.09
CA LEU A 77 14.96 -45.04 -23.77
C LEU A 77 14.52 -46.32 -24.49
N GLY A 78 14.70 -47.46 -23.84
CA GLY A 78 13.77 -48.55 -24.06
C GLY A 78 12.54 -48.23 -23.22
N GLU A 79 11.54 -47.58 -23.83
CA GLU A 79 10.11 -47.53 -23.46
C GLU A 79 9.69 -47.03 -22.04
N GLU A 80 10.50 -47.12 -20.99
CA GLU A 80 10.04 -47.01 -19.59
C GLU A 80 10.09 -45.58 -19.01
N ALA A 81 10.96 -44.69 -19.51
CA ALA A 81 11.00 -43.29 -19.06
C ALA A 81 9.95 -42.38 -19.73
N LEU A 82 9.46 -42.78 -20.91
CA LEU A 82 8.26 -42.20 -21.54
C LEU A 82 6.98 -42.83 -20.97
N GLY A 83 7.03 -44.05 -20.41
CA GLY A 83 5.93 -44.73 -19.73
C GLY A 83 5.51 -44.19 -18.36
N GLN A 84 6.01 -43.03 -17.94
CA GLN A 84 5.44 -42.27 -16.81
C GLN A 84 4.38 -41.26 -17.26
N MET A 85 4.22 -41.06 -18.57
CA MET A 85 2.99 -40.48 -19.08
C MET A 85 1.92 -41.57 -19.07
N PRO A 86 0.74 -41.31 -18.48
CA PRO A 86 -0.36 -42.26 -18.56
C PRO A 86 -0.66 -42.50 -20.04
N GLU A 87 -0.34 -43.69 -20.53
CA GLU A 87 -0.65 -44.12 -21.89
C GLU A 87 -1.98 -44.88 -21.93
N GLU A 88 -2.46 -45.35 -20.77
CA GLU A 88 -3.76 -46.00 -20.68
C GLU A 88 -4.90 -44.99 -20.86
N PRO A 89 -5.89 -45.29 -21.74
CA PRO A 89 -7.03 -44.41 -21.99
C PRO A 89 -7.79 -44.03 -20.71
N ASP A 90 -7.86 -44.94 -19.74
CA ASP A 90 -8.56 -44.74 -18.48
C ASP A 90 -7.82 -43.74 -17.57
N GLU A 91 -6.48 -43.80 -17.51
CA GLU A 91 -5.68 -42.85 -16.74
C GLU A 91 -5.69 -41.45 -17.36
N LEU A 92 -5.68 -41.37 -18.69
CA LEU A 92 -5.83 -40.11 -19.43
C LEU A 92 -7.21 -39.48 -19.20
N ALA A 93 -8.28 -40.28 -19.19
CA ALA A 93 -9.64 -39.80 -18.92
C ALA A 93 -9.78 -39.21 -17.50
N VAL A 94 -9.15 -39.85 -16.50
CA VAL A 94 -9.13 -39.34 -15.12
C VAL A 94 -8.39 -38.00 -15.04
N LEU A 95 -7.26 -37.85 -15.73
CA LEU A 95 -6.55 -36.57 -15.76
C LEU A 95 -7.35 -35.47 -16.47
N GLU A 96 -8.08 -35.82 -17.53
CA GLU A 96 -8.95 -34.87 -18.23
C GLU A 96 -10.12 -34.42 -17.34
N GLU A 97 -10.74 -35.34 -16.59
CA GLU A 97 -11.77 -35.04 -15.59
C GLU A 97 -11.21 -34.10 -14.49
N ILE A 98 -10.03 -34.39 -13.96
CA ILE A 98 -9.37 -33.54 -12.95
C ILE A 98 -9.08 -32.14 -13.51
N GLN A 99 -8.60 -32.03 -14.75
CA GLN A 99 -8.38 -30.74 -15.40
C GLN A 99 -9.68 -29.95 -15.57
N GLN A 100 -10.76 -30.62 -15.99
CA GLN A 100 -12.07 -29.98 -16.14
C GLN A 100 -12.62 -29.51 -14.79
N GLU A 101 -12.52 -30.32 -13.73
CA GLU A 101 -12.91 -29.92 -12.38
C GLU A 101 -12.09 -28.72 -11.90
N LEU A 102 -10.78 -28.70 -12.11
CA LEU A 102 -9.92 -27.57 -11.74
C LEU A 102 -10.35 -26.27 -12.46
N ILE A 103 -10.63 -26.34 -13.76
CA ILE A 103 -11.11 -25.18 -14.53
C ILE A 103 -12.45 -24.69 -13.97
N LEU A 104 -13.38 -25.59 -13.65
CA LEU A 104 -14.67 -25.23 -13.06
C LEU A 104 -14.51 -24.57 -11.69
N GLN A 105 -13.63 -25.11 -10.84
CA GLN A 105 -13.34 -24.53 -9.52
C GLN A 105 -12.74 -23.13 -9.65
N GLU A 106 -11.80 -22.92 -10.58
CA GLU A 106 -11.23 -21.60 -10.85
C GLU A 106 -12.30 -20.59 -11.30
N GLN A 107 -13.20 -21.01 -12.20
CA GLN A 107 -14.31 -20.17 -12.65
C GLN A 107 -15.26 -19.79 -11.51
N LEU A 108 -15.64 -20.75 -10.66
CA LEU A 108 -16.50 -20.51 -9.50
C LEU A 108 -15.86 -19.52 -8.50
N VAL A 109 -14.56 -19.64 -8.27
CA VAL A 109 -13.81 -18.70 -7.40
C VAL A 109 -13.83 -17.29 -7.98
N ILE A 110 -13.63 -17.15 -9.28
CA ILE A 110 -13.69 -15.84 -9.96
C ILE A 110 -15.11 -15.26 -9.84
N GLU A 111 -16.15 -16.04 -10.13
CA GLU A 111 -17.54 -15.60 -10.04
C GLU A 111 -17.95 -15.21 -8.61
N GLU A 112 -17.50 -15.93 -7.59
CA GLU A 112 -17.74 -15.57 -6.20
C GLU A 112 -17.08 -14.24 -5.85
N TYR A 113 -15.83 -14.05 -6.28
CA TYR A 113 -15.09 -12.80 -6.07
C TYR A 113 -15.76 -11.61 -6.76
N GLU A 114 -16.16 -11.76 -8.02
CA GLU A 114 -16.86 -10.72 -8.77
C GLU A 114 -18.19 -10.35 -8.12
N ARG A 115 -18.92 -11.33 -7.60
CA ARG A 115 -20.17 -11.10 -6.86
C ARG A 115 -19.93 -10.36 -5.54
N SER A 116 -18.85 -10.68 -4.83
CA SER A 116 -18.46 -9.95 -3.62
C SER A 116 -18.12 -8.49 -3.94
N LEU A 117 -17.37 -8.25 -5.02
CA LEU A 117 -17.04 -6.90 -5.46
C LEU A 117 -18.28 -6.10 -5.83
N GLN A 118 -19.22 -6.70 -6.56
CA GLN A 118 -20.49 -6.06 -6.91
C GLN A 118 -21.28 -5.69 -5.65
N PHE A 119 -21.34 -6.57 -4.66
CA PHE A 119 -22.00 -6.28 -3.39
C PHE A 119 -21.33 -5.13 -2.62
N ASP A 120 -20.00 -5.12 -2.57
CA ASP A 120 -19.23 -4.04 -1.94
C ASP A 120 -19.46 -2.70 -2.65
N GLU A 121 -19.47 -2.71 -3.98
CA GLU A 121 -19.78 -1.54 -4.81
C GLU A 121 -21.21 -1.03 -4.58
N GLU A 122 -22.20 -1.93 -4.55
CA GLU A 122 -23.59 -1.58 -4.24
C GLU A 122 -23.73 -0.97 -2.84
N CYS A 123 -23.03 -1.51 -1.84
CA CYS A 123 -23.01 -0.95 -0.49
C CYS A 123 -22.39 0.45 -0.47
N LEU A 124 -21.27 0.65 -1.15
CA LEU A 124 -20.62 1.95 -1.26
C LEU A 124 -21.54 2.96 -1.97
N ASN A 125 -22.16 2.57 -3.08
CA ASN A 125 -23.09 3.41 -3.83
C ASN A 125 -24.30 3.80 -2.97
N ALA A 126 -24.90 2.87 -2.22
CA ALA A 126 -25.99 3.19 -1.30
C ALA A 126 -25.58 4.16 -0.18
N MET A 127 -24.34 4.08 0.31
CA MET A 127 -23.79 5.06 1.27
C MET A 127 -23.60 6.44 0.64
N LEU A 128 -23.12 6.50 -0.61
CA LEU A 128 -22.97 7.74 -1.37
C LEU A 128 -24.32 8.39 -1.66
N ASP A 129 -25.33 7.62 -2.08
CA ASP A 129 -26.70 8.11 -2.30
C ASP A 129 -27.27 8.74 -1.01
N GLY A 130 -26.96 8.15 0.15
CA GLY A 130 -27.35 8.71 1.46
C GLY A 130 -26.68 10.06 1.77
N LEU A 131 -25.49 10.32 1.24
CA LEU A 131 -24.78 11.59 1.36
C LEU A 131 -25.31 12.62 0.35
N ASP A 132 -25.51 12.21 -0.91
CA ASP A 132 -26.00 13.07 -1.99
C ASP A 132 -27.46 13.49 -1.80
N ALA A 133 -28.29 12.66 -1.16
CA ALA A 133 -29.66 13.01 -0.80
C ALA A 133 -29.75 14.21 0.17
N SER A 134 -28.66 14.49 0.90
CA SER A 134 -28.54 15.70 1.69
C SER A 134 -27.80 16.74 0.86
N ASP A 135 -28.57 17.55 0.14
CA ASP A 135 -28.10 18.66 -0.70
C ASP A 135 -27.50 19.80 0.18
N LYS A 136 -26.59 19.46 1.09
CA LYS A 136 -26.10 20.26 2.21
C LYS A 136 -24.59 20.41 2.08
N VAL A 137 -24.11 21.61 2.34
CA VAL A 137 -22.68 21.93 2.24
C VAL A 137 -22.02 21.65 3.58
N ILE A 138 -20.99 20.79 3.60
CA ILE A 138 -20.19 20.53 4.80
C ILE A 138 -19.38 21.79 5.14
N CYS A 139 -19.37 22.18 6.41
CA CYS A 139 -18.64 23.36 6.88
C CYS A 139 -17.12 23.18 6.69
N PRO A 140 -16.46 24.06 5.92
CA PRO A 140 -15.04 23.89 5.61
C PRO A 140 -14.12 24.20 6.79
N VAL A 141 -14.61 24.94 7.80
CA VAL A 141 -13.87 25.29 9.03
C VAL A 141 -13.79 24.09 9.99
N CYS A 142 -14.93 23.45 10.29
CA CYS A 142 -14.97 22.36 11.26
C CYS A 142 -14.92 20.95 10.66
N ARG A 143 -15.20 20.82 9.36
CA ARG A 143 -15.25 19.56 8.59
C ARG A 143 -16.14 18.47 9.22
N LYS A 144 -17.13 18.87 10.02
CA LYS A 144 -18.00 17.96 10.80
C LYS A 144 -19.48 18.24 10.60
N ASN A 145 -19.87 19.51 10.64
CA ASN A 145 -21.25 19.93 10.61
C ASN A 145 -21.60 20.57 9.26
N ASN A 146 -22.88 20.54 8.88
CA ASN A 146 -23.36 21.21 7.67
C ASN A 146 -23.56 22.71 7.90
N LEU A 147 -23.26 23.50 6.88
CA LEU A 147 -23.63 24.91 6.79
C LEU A 147 -25.14 25.02 6.57
N THR A 148 -25.74 26.01 7.20
CA THR A 148 -27.14 26.36 6.98
C THR A 148 -27.23 27.83 6.61
N VAL A 149 -27.96 28.12 5.53
CA VAL A 149 -28.18 29.50 5.09
C VAL A 149 -29.61 29.91 5.45
N ARG A 150 -29.78 30.87 6.36
CA ARG A 150 -31.09 31.45 6.70
C ARG A 150 -30.98 32.95 6.84
N ASN A 151 -32.01 33.68 6.41
CA ASN A 151 -32.14 35.12 6.59
C ASN A 151 -30.87 35.92 6.21
N HIS A 152 -30.26 35.62 5.06
CA HIS A 152 -29.03 36.29 4.59
C HIS A 152 -27.83 36.11 5.54
N ALA A 153 -27.76 34.98 6.25
CA ALA A 153 -26.62 34.61 7.07
C ALA A 153 -26.28 33.13 6.89
N VAL A 154 -24.98 32.83 6.88
CA VAL A 154 -24.43 31.49 6.84
C VAL A 154 -23.94 31.15 8.24
N PHE A 155 -24.41 30.05 8.82
CA PHE A 155 -23.97 29.63 10.13
C PHE A 155 -23.76 28.12 10.25
N CYS A 156 -22.97 27.74 11.24
CA CYS A 156 -22.65 26.35 11.55
C CYS A 156 -22.67 26.11 13.06
N GLN A 157 -22.97 24.87 13.47
CA GLN A 157 -22.95 24.46 14.87
C GLN A 157 -21.54 24.54 15.52
N CYS A 158 -20.48 24.73 14.73
CA CYS A 158 -19.14 24.99 15.27
C CYS A 158 -18.93 26.45 15.72
N GLY A 159 -19.93 27.34 15.58
CA GLY A 159 -19.83 28.75 15.92
C GLY A 159 -19.48 29.68 14.75
N LEU A 160 -19.44 29.17 13.52
CA LEU A 160 -19.35 30.01 12.32
C LEU A 160 -20.63 30.83 12.18
N TYR A 161 -20.51 32.14 11.97
CA TYR A 161 -21.61 33.03 11.65
C TYR A 161 -21.10 34.15 10.74
N ILE A 162 -21.66 34.26 9.53
CA ILE A 162 -21.27 35.23 8.51
C ILE A 162 -22.54 35.84 7.93
N SER A 163 -22.71 37.15 8.08
CA SER A 163 -23.82 37.91 7.49
C SER A 163 -23.50 38.20 6.03
N THR A 164 -24.33 37.75 5.08
CA THR A 164 -24.10 37.93 3.64
C THR A 164 -25.40 38.25 2.91
N GLN A 165 -25.47 39.43 2.27
CA GLN A 165 -26.67 39.86 1.56
C GLN A 165 -26.88 39.04 0.28
N GLY A 166 -28.06 38.44 0.12
CA GLY A 166 -28.43 37.73 -1.12
C GLY A 166 -27.75 36.37 -1.36
N MET A 167 -27.10 35.81 -0.34
CA MET A 167 -26.46 34.50 -0.41
C MET A 167 -27.49 33.36 -0.29
N THR A 168 -27.38 32.36 -1.16
CA THR A 168 -28.19 31.12 -1.15
C THR A 168 -27.29 29.90 -0.96
N GLU A 169 -27.86 28.76 -0.57
CA GLU A 169 -27.11 27.51 -0.39
C GLU A 169 -26.42 27.07 -1.70
N GLU A 170 -27.12 27.18 -2.82
CA GLU A 170 -26.59 26.87 -4.16
C GLU A 170 -25.42 27.77 -4.56
N LYS A 171 -25.54 29.09 -4.35
CA LYS A 171 -24.44 30.03 -4.65
C LYS A 171 -23.22 29.75 -3.78
N LEU A 172 -23.44 29.36 -2.52
CA LEU A 172 -22.37 29.07 -1.58
C LEU A 172 -21.63 27.80 -1.97
N ARG A 173 -22.39 26.78 -2.39
CA ARG A 173 -21.83 25.55 -2.96
C ARG A 173 -20.99 25.86 -4.20
N ALA A 174 -21.58 26.53 -5.19
CA ALA A 174 -20.88 26.83 -6.45
C ALA A 174 -19.60 27.64 -6.21
N LEU A 175 -19.62 28.59 -5.27
CA LEU A 175 -18.46 29.39 -4.91
C LEU A 175 -17.36 28.56 -4.24
N LEU A 176 -17.71 27.69 -3.28
CA LEU A 176 -16.75 26.78 -2.64
C LEU A 176 -16.19 25.75 -3.62
N GLU A 177 -17.04 25.16 -4.45
CA GLU A 177 -16.64 24.17 -5.45
C GLU A 177 -15.71 24.79 -6.49
N HIS A 178 -16.05 25.96 -7.03
CA HIS A 178 -15.22 26.65 -8.00
C HIS A 178 -13.84 26.99 -7.43
N THR A 179 -13.80 27.58 -6.22
CA THR A 179 -12.53 28.00 -5.58
C THR A 179 -11.64 26.81 -5.20
N LEU A 180 -12.22 25.72 -4.70
CA LEU A 180 -11.48 24.49 -4.43
C LEU A 180 -10.99 23.81 -5.71
N THR A 181 -11.82 23.77 -6.75
CA THR A 181 -11.45 23.17 -8.04
C THR A 181 -10.33 23.96 -8.70
N GLU A 182 -10.42 25.29 -8.72
CA GLU A 182 -9.35 26.15 -9.24
C GLU A 182 -8.03 25.93 -8.50
N HIS A 183 -8.09 25.81 -7.17
CA HIS A 183 -6.94 25.49 -6.35
C HIS A 183 -6.36 24.11 -6.69
N SER A 184 -7.22 23.09 -6.83
CA SER A 184 -6.82 21.70 -7.09
C SER A 184 -6.03 21.52 -8.39
N HIS A 185 -6.25 22.38 -9.39
CA HIS A 185 -5.48 22.38 -10.63
C HIS A 185 -4.03 22.83 -10.44
N ARG A 186 -3.74 23.59 -9.38
CA ARG A 186 -2.41 24.16 -9.09
C ARG A 186 -1.72 23.44 -7.94
N CYS A 187 -2.47 22.88 -6.99
CA CYS A 187 -1.94 22.27 -5.77
C CYS A 187 -2.82 21.11 -5.29
N PHE A 188 -2.19 20.01 -4.85
CA PHE A 188 -2.87 18.83 -4.28
C PHE A 188 -3.04 18.90 -2.76
N HIS A 189 -2.64 20.01 -2.13
CA HIS A 189 -2.85 20.19 -0.69
C HIS A 189 -4.24 20.74 -0.40
N ASN A 190 -4.83 20.30 0.71
CA ASN A 190 -6.11 20.81 1.17
C ASN A 190 -5.93 22.21 1.75
N PRO A 191 -6.65 23.23 1.25
CA PRO A 191 -6.58 24.57 1.82
C PRO A 191 -7.23 24.61 3.21
N GLU A 192 -6.79 25.58 4.00
CA GLU A 192 -7.32 25.90 5.32
C GLU A 192 -8.36 27.02 5.20
N PHE A 193 -9.42 26.91 6.00
CA PHE A 193 -10.49 27.90 6.04
C PHE A 193 -10.52 28.57 7.40
N THR A 194 -10.46 29.89 7.38
CA THR A 194 -10.47 30.72 8.59
C THR A 194 -11.54 31.79 8.49
N VAL A 195 -12.02 32.24 9.63
CA VAL A 195 -13.02 33.31 9.71
C VAL A 195 -12.32 34.53 10.25
N THR A 196 -12.39 35.62 9.50
CA THR A 196 -11.83 36.90 9.91
C THR A 196 -12.97 37.80 10.37
N SER A 197 -13.04 38.09 11.67
CA SER A 197 -13.96 39.09 12.23
C SER A 197 -13.15 40.28 12.75
N GLY A 198 -13.20 41.41 12.03
CA GLY A 198 -12.67 42.68 12.52
C GLY A 198 -13.63 43.31 13.53
N MET A 199 -13.14 44.18 14.42
CA MET A 199 -13.98 44.90 15.40
C MET A 199 -15.02 45.84 14.74
N GLU A 200 -14.91 46.12 13.44
CA GLU A 200 -15.82 46.98 12.67
C GLU A 200 -16.25 46.38 11.32
N GLU A 201 -15.75 45.19 10.94
CA GLU A 201 -16.02 44.56 9.63
C GLU A 201 -16.91 43.32 9.77
N GLU A 202 -17.78 43.09 8.78
CA GLU A 202 -18.59 41.88 8.69
C GLU A 202 -17.67 40.64 8.66
N ALA A 203 -18.05 39.57 9.38
CA ALA A 203 -17.22 38.38 9.46
C ALA A 203 -17.08 37.73 8.07
N SER A 204 -15.85 37.57 7.60
CA SER A 204 -15.52 37.06 6.27
C SER A 204 -14.92 35.65 6.32
N LEU A 205 -15.18 34.84 5.29
CA LEU A 205 -14.59 33.50 5.13
C LEU A 205 -13.36 33.57 4.24
N LEU A 206 -12.20 33.19 4.76
CA LEU A 206 -10.94 33.15 4.04
C LEU A 206 -10.53 31.69 3.75
N MET A 207 -10.17 31.42 2.51
CA MET A 207 -9.44 30.22 2.11
C MET A 207 -7.96 30.57 1.96
N SER A 208 -7.06 29.81 2.57
CA SER A 208 -5.62 29.97 2.46
C SER A 208 -4.91 28.62 2.35
N CYS A 209 -3.93 28.49 1.46
CA CYS A 209 -3.11 27.28 1.38
C CYS A 209 -1.68 27.55 1.85
N PRO A 210 -1.17 26.79 2.83
CA PRO A 210 0.16 27.02 3.40
C PRO A 210 1.31 26.59 2.48
N VAL A 211 1.02 25.97 1.33
CA VAL A 211 2.04 25.39 0.43
C VAL A 211 2.27 26.23 -0.82
N CYS A 212 1.19 26.72 -1.45
CA CYS A 212 1.29 27.55 -2.65
C CYS A 212 1.01 29.03 -2.40
N ASP A 213 0.88 29.43 -1.13
CA ASP A 213 0.60 30.80 -0.68
C ASP A 213 -0.62 31.47 -1.35
N SER A 214 -1.52 30.66 -1.93
CA SER A 214 -2.77 31.15 -2.51
C SER A 214 -3.76 31.44 -1.39
N TRP A 215 -4.41 32.60 -1.44
CA TRP A 215 -5.49 32.95 -0.54
C TRP A 215 -6.62 33.65 -1.29
N THR A 216 -7.86 33.46 -0.81
CA THR A 216 -9.05 34.01 -1.45
C THR A 216 -10.11 34.26 -0.38
N ILE A 217 -10.67 35.47 -0.37
CA ILE A 217 -11.82 35.83 0.45
C ILE A 217 -13.08 35.38 -0.29
N LEU A 218 -13.90 34.59 0.39
CA LEU A 218 -15.05 33.91 -0.19
C LEU A 218 -16.38 34.60 0.15
N LEU A 219 -16.51 35.09 1.38
CA LEU A 219 -17.66 35.80 1.94
C LEU A 219 -17.16 36.96 2.79
#